data_AF-A0A850GHC7-F1
#
_entry.id   AF-A0A850GHC7-F1
#
_cell.length_a   1.000
_cell.length_b   1.000
_cell.length_c   1.000
_cell.angle_alpha   90.00
_cell.angle_beta   90.00
_cell.angle_gamma   90.00
#
_symmetry.space_group_name_H-M   'P 1'
#
loop_
_entity.id
_entity.type
_entity.pdbx_description
1 polymer ?
#
loop_
_entity_poly.entity_id
_entity_poly.type
_entity_poly.pdbx_seq_one_letter_code
_entity_poly.pdbx_strand_id
1 'polypeptide(L)'
;MAISCEGGGETSSAGEMDGAEASEETAESEADVGEATDADDSQSTDEGTNADEGESTSSDEGEGTSADESTSADEDTSADTGEGEGESTSDTGNEGTACKRGMAYGYHSLADLEVLSPSVSWWYNWATTPDEGTDPGYAALGFEFVPMVWGSWFDVDEVLAAIPDDAEALLGFNEPNFFSQANISAEEAAALWPSLETIADAGQLKLISPAVNYCGGGCWSEDPFVYLDAFFAACEDCRIDAIAVHWYACDGPALEWYLGEMAQYGKPIWLTEFSCGDGDDLSLETQLTYMADALAILEADPLVERYAWFAGRTEVIPNVSLLGADGELTELGELYVSAPAACDED
;
A
#
# COMPACT_ATOMS: atom_id res chain seq x y z
N MET A 1 7.41 5.43 8.78
CA MET A 1 6.90 5.16 10.15
C MET A 1 5.91 4.03 9.99
N ALA A 2 6.13 2.87 10.60
CA ALA A 2 5.19 1.75 10.45
C ALA A 2 3.92 2.04 11.25
N ILE A 3 2.77 2.03 10.60
CA ILE A 3 1.48 2.23 11.24
C ILE A 3 0.95 0.84 11.63
N SER A 4 1.07 0.51 12.91
CA SER A 4 0.61 -0.76 13.46
C SER A 4 -0.92 -0.84 13.36
N CYS A 5 -1.43 -1.67 12.46
CA CYS A 5 -2.83 -2.05 12.42
C CYS A 5 -3.00 -3.32 13.26
N GLU A 6 -3.39 -3.19 14.53
CA GLU A 6 -3.67 -4.36 15.37
C GLU A 6 -5.00 -5.01 14.93
N GLY A 7 -4.91 -6.15 14.24
CA GLY A 7 -6.04 -7.05 13.98
C GLY A 7 -6.40 -7.82 15.26
N GLY A 8 -7.45 -7.38 15.96
CA GLY A 8 -7.94 -8.00 17.19
C GLY A 8 -8.78 -9.26 16.92
N GLY A 9 -8.13 -10.43 16.89
CA GLY A 9 -8.80 -11.73 16.85
C GLY A 9 -8.64 -12.50 18.16
N GLU A 10 -9.34 -12.11 19.23
CA GLU A 10 -9.45 -12.93 20.44
C GLU A 10 -10.75 -13.77 20.42
N THR A 11 -10.60 -15.07 20.20
CA THR A 11 -11.68 -16.05 20.37
C THR A 11 -12.07 -16.15 21.85
N SER A 12 -13.31 -15.78 22.22
CA SER A 12 -13.84 -16.04 23.56
C SER A 12 -15.01 -17.03 23.51
N SER A 13 -14.81 -18.19 24.17
CA SER A 13 -15.87 -19.18 24.36
C SER A 13 -16.86 -18.71 25.41
N ALA A 14 -18.16 -18.76 25.09
CA ALA A 14 -19.24 -18.49 26.00
C ALA A 14 -19.24 -19.43 27.23
N GLY A 15 -19.27 -18.84 28.42
CA GLY A 15 -19.46 -19.50 29.70
C GLY A 15 -20.24 -18.60 30.65
N GLU A 16 -21.52 -18.89 30.78
CA GLU A 16 -22.54 -18.19 31.59
C GLU A 16 -22.28 -18.37 33.11
N MET A 17 -22.44 -17.30 33.93
CA MET A 17 -23.13 -17.29 35.24
C MET A 17 -22.95 -15.98 36.07
N ASP A 18 -24.08 -15.28 36.26
CA ASP A 18 -24.64 -14.65 37.48
C ASP A 18 -23.78 -13.84 38.49
N GLY A 19 -24.09 -12.53 38.58
CA GLY A 19 -24.58 -11.85 39.79
C GLY A 19 -23.64 -11.54 40.98
N ALA A 20 -23.39 -10.24 41.24
CA ALA A 20 -23.72 -9.52 42.50
C ALA A 20 -22.96 -8.18 42.67
N GLU A 21 -23.68 -7.15 43.12
CA GLU A 21 -23.18 -5.84 43.55
C GLU A 21 -22.41 -5.89 44.89
N ALA A 22 -21.48 -4.94 45.12
CA ALA A 22 -21.51 -3.98 46.25
C ALA A 22 -20.18 -3.20 46.46
N SER A 23 -20.28 -1.87 46.37
CA SER A 23 -19.74 -0.77 47.20
C SER A 23 -18.30 -0.76 47.80
N GLU A 24 -17.63 0.37 47.52
CA GLU A 24 -16.87 1.31 48.39
C GLU A 24 -15.93 0.77 49.51
N GLU A 25 -14.66 1.14 49.48
CA GLU A 25 -14.12 2.21 50.36
C GLU A 25 -12.66 2.59 50.02
N THR A 26 -12.40 3.88 50.23
CA THR A 26 -11.13 4.62 50.17
C THR A 26 -10.18 4.31 51.31
N ALA A 27 -8.86 4.39 51.08
CA ALA A 27 -7.89 4.79 52.10
C ALA A 27 -6.61 5.38 51.48
N GLU A 28 -6.28 6.58 51.93
CA GLU A 28 -5.08 7.38 51.65
C GLU A 28 -3.84 6.84 52.38
N SER A 29 -2.64 7.10 51.84
CA SER A 29 -1.51 7.64 52.63
C SER A 29 -0.36 8.11 51.74
N GLU A 30 -0.01 9.39 51.89
CA GLU A 30 1.20 10.05 51.37
C GLU A 30 2.47 9.74 52.19
N ALA A 31 3.60 10.32 51.72
CA ALA A 31 4.96 10.49 52.31
C ALA A 31 6.04 9.63 51.61
N ASP A 32 7.24 10.10 51.27
CA ASP A 32 7.95 11.37 51.44
C ASP A 32 9.21 11.36 50.55
N VAL A 33 9.78 12.54 50.40
CA VAL A 33 10.94 13.00 49.61
C VAL A 33 12.27 12.33 49.99
N GLY A 34 13.19 12.24 49.02
CA GLY A 34 14.60 11.91 49.27
C GLY A 34 15.52 12.15 48.08
N GLU A 35 15.90 13.41 47.86
CA GLU A 35 17.01 13.84 47.00
C GLU A 35 18.36 13.62 47.72
N ALA A 36 19.37 13.14 47.01
CA ALA A 36 20.77 13.22 47.45
C ALA A 36 21.71 13.31 46.24
N THR A 37 22.67 14.23 46.38
CA THR A 37 23.58 14.80 45.39
C THR A 37 24.98 14.18 45.40
N ASP A 38 25.76 14.54 44.37
CA ASP A 38 27.24 14.65 44.28
C ASP A 38 28.09 13.35 44.39
N ALA A 39 29.29 13.21 43.83
CA ALA A 39 30.13 13.80 42.78
C ALA A 39 31.50 13.05 42.87
N ASP A 40 32.35 13.19 41.83
CA ASP A 40 33.81 12.90 41.80
C ASP A 40 34.25 11.42 41.73
N ASP A 41 35.32 10.97 41.02
CA ASP A 41 36.43 11.61 40.30
C ASP A 41 37.16 10.56 39.43
N SER A 42 37.88 11.05 38.42
CA SER A 42 39.16 10.58 37.82
C SER A 42 39.11 9.49 36.74
N GLN A 43 39.30 9.83 35.46
CA GLN A 43 40.56 10.13 34.72
C GLN A 43 41.55 8.96 34.59
N SER A 44 41.78 8.52 33.34
CA SER A 44 43.14 8.33 32.81
C SER A 44 43.12 8.37 31.28
N THR A 45 43.94 9.28 30.76
CA THR A 45 44.41 9.50 29.39
C THR A 45 45.39 8.41 28.93
N ASP A 46 45.51 8.18 27.62
CA ASP A 46 46.82 8.13 26.94
C ASP A 46 46.65 8.39 25.42
N GLU A 47 47.40 9.37 24.91
CA GLU A 47 47.59 9.69 23.49
C GLU A 47 48.84 8.97 22.97
N GLY A 48 48.84 8.58 21.69
CA GLY A 48 50.07 8.16 21.00
C GLY A 48 49.99 8.36 19.49
N THR A 49 50.77 9.32 19.00
CA THR A 49 50.82 9.90 17.64
C THR A 49 51.83 9.25 16.68
N ASN A 50 51.70 9.65 15.40
CA ASN A 50 52.65 9.72 14.26
C ASN A 50 52.21 8.88 13.04
N ALA A 51 51.80 9.46 11.91
CA ALA A 51 52.47 10.36 10.96
C ALA A 51 53.31 9.62 9.90
N ASP A 52 52.87 9.80 8.65
CA ASP A 52 53.65 10.28 7.50
C ASP A 52 53.97 9.34 6.30
N GLU A 53 53.65 9.90 5.13
CA GLU A 53 54.19 9.76 3.76
C GLU A 53 54.08 8.47 2.91
N GLY A 54 53.65 8.67 1.65
CA GLY A 54 53.81 7.69 0.57
C GLY A 54 52.95 7.92 -0.68
N GLU A 55 53.23 8.97 -1.45
CA GLU A 55 52.70 9.25 -2.80
C GLU A 55 53.33 8.33 -3.88
N SER A 56 52.55 7.86 -4.87
CA SER A 56 52.92 7.56 -6.29
C SER A 56 51.75 6.85 -6.99
N THR A 57 50.97 7.53 -7.83
CA THR A 57 51.08 7.62 -9.30
C THR A 57 50.88 6.30 -10.09
N SER A 58 49.79 6.24 -10.87
CA SER A 58 49.84 5.89 -12.29
C SER A 58 48.50 6.24 -12.96
N SER A 59 48.58 7.24 -13.82
CA SER A 59 47.62 7.64 -14.84
C SER A 59 47.64 6.65 -16.02
N ASP A 60 46.48 6.24 -16.51
CA ASP A 60 46.34 5.57 -17.81
C ASP A 60 45.71 6.59 -18.78
N GLU A 61 46.54 7.13 -19.67
CA GLU A 61 46.10 7.91 -20.84
C GLU A 61 46.01 6.98 -22.05
N GLY A 62 44.95 7.18 -22.84
CA GLY A 62 44.73 6.45 -24.07
C GLY A 62 45.53 6.97 -25.28
N GLU A 63 45.48 6.18 -26.34
CA GLU A 63 45.69 6.52 -27.76
C GLU A 63 45.01 5.37 -28.54
N GLY A 64 44.29 5.52 -29.64
CA GLY A 64 44.01 6.66 -30.50
C GLY A 64 43.55 6.12 -31.87
N THR A 65 42.70 6.89 -32.55
CA THR A 65 42.51 6.95 -34.03
C THR A 65 41.85 5.72 -34.70
N SER A 66 40.93 5.82 -35.66
CA SER A 66 40.92 6.72 -36.81
C SER A 66 39.49 6.97 -37.33
N ALA A 67 39.36 8.12 -38.00
CA ALA A 67 38.19 8.66 -38.66
C ALA A 67 38.05 8.20 -40.13
N ASP A 68 37.03 8.77 -40.77
CA ASP A 68 36.61 8.75 -42.20
C ASP A 68 35.78 7.52 -42.61
N GLU A 69 34.66 7.66 -43.32
CA GLU A 69 34.38 8.63 -44.38
C GLU A 69 32.86 8.86 -44.57
N SER A 70 32.54 10.05 -45.07
CA SER A 70 31.23 10.58 -45.48
C SER A 70 30.81 10.08 -46.88
N THR A 71 29.50 10.11 -47.20
CA THR A 71 28.87 10.69 -48.44
C THR A 71 27.44 10.16 -48.63
N SER A 72 26.43 11.03 -48.59
CA SER A 72 25.66 11.61 -49.74
C SER A 72 24.62 10.63 -50.33
N ALA A 73 23.32 10.82 -50.05
CA ALA A 73 22.37 11.67 -50.79
C ALA A 73 22.06 11.15 -52.21
N ASP A 74 20.81 10.78 -52.49
CA ASP A 74 19.98 11.41 -53.51
C ASP A 74 18.56 10.81 -53.59
N GLU A 75 17.65 11.69 -53.96
CA GLU A 75 16.21 11.60 -54.14
C GLU A 75 15.80 10.75 -55.37
N ASP A 76 14.57 10.22 -55.43
CA ASP A 76 13.63 10.54 -56.53
C ASP A 76 12.19 10.08 -56.22
N THR A 77 11.30 10.83 -56.83
CA THR A 77 9.87 11.04 -56.75
C THR A 77 9.01 10.03 -57.55
N SER A 78 7.75 9.83 -57.13
CA SER A 78 6.57 10.08 -57.98
C SER A 78 5.25 9.70 -57.31
N ALA A 79 4.27 10.57 -57.49
CA ALA A 79 2.88 10.43 -57.10
C ALA A 79 2.09 9.53 -58.06
N ASP A 80 1.05 8.86 -57.57
CA ASP A 80 -0.23 8.76 -58.28
C ASP A 80 -1.40 8.47 -57.31
N THR A 81 -2.53 9.01 -57.71
CA THR A 81 -3.85 9.15 -57.09
C THR A 81 -4.66 7.86 -56.99
N GLY A 82 -5.56 7.79 -55.99
CA GLY A 82 -6.61 6.77 -55.93
C GLY A 82 -7.46 6.89 -54.67
N GLU A 83 -8.61 7.58 -54.79
CA GLU A 83 -9.72 7.52 -53.84
C GLU A 83 -10.20 6.07 -53.65
N GLY A 84 -10.39 5.69 -52.39
CA GLY A 84 -10.99 4.43 -51.98
C GLY A 84 -11.48 4.54 -50.54
N GLU A 85 -12.76 4.86 -50.39
CA GLU A 85 -13.49 4.76 -49.13
C GLU A 85 -13.34 3.34 -48.58
N GLY A 86 -12.67 3.22 -47.44
CA GLY A 86 -12.50 2.01 -46.67
C GLY A 86 -12.71 2.36 -45.22
N GLU A 87 -13.96 2.26 -44.79
CA GLU A 87 -14.42 2.36 -43.41
C GLU A 87 -13.70 1.28 -42.58
N SER A 88 -12.58 1.65 -41.97
CA SER A 88 -11.92 0.85 -40.95
C SER A 88 -12.48 1.27 -39.61
N THR A 89 -13.59 0.65 -39.23
CA THR A 89 -14.04 0.61 -37.84
C THR A 89 -12.98 -0.15 -37.04
N SER A 90 -11.98 0.57 -36.53
CA SER A 90 -11.23 0.14 -35.37
C SER A 90 -12.17 0.23 -34.18
N ASP A 91 -12.97 -0.82 -34.02
CA ASP A 91 -13.66 -1.15 -32.79
C ASP A 91 -12.59 -1.54 -31.76
N THR A 92 -11.90 -0.53 -31.22
CA THR A 92 -11.29 -0.66 -29.90
C THR A 92 -12.45 -0.60 -28.94
N GLY A 93 -13.00 -1.78 -28.64
CA GLY A 93 -13.96 -1.94 -27.56
C GLY A 93 -13.37 -1.26 -26.33
N ASN A 94 -14.00 -0.14 -25.95
CA ASN A 94 -13.90 0.43 -24.63
C ASN A 94 -14.60 -0.57 -23.71
N GLU A 95 -13.89 -1.65 -23.35
CA GLU A 95 -14.26 -2.38 -22.14
C GLU A 95 -14.07 -1.39 -21.01
N GLY A 96 -15.18 -0.96 -20.44
CA GLY A 96 -15.17 0.16 -19.52
C GLY A 96 -14.19 -0.09 -18.37
N THR A 97 -13.41 0.93 -18.01
CA THR A 97 -12.51 0.83 -16.86
C THR A 97 -13.36 0.77 -15.59
N ALA A 98 -13.27 -0.36 -14.87
CA ALA A 98 -13.86 -0.49 -13.55
C ALA A 98 -13.36 0.63 -12.61
N CYS A 99 -14.23 1.11 -11.73
CA CYS A 99 -13.88 2.14 -10.76
C CYS A 99 -12.65 1.74 -9.91
N LYS A 100 -11.64 2.62 -9.86
CA LYS A 100 -10.37 2.38 -9.15
C LYS A 100 -10.46 2.56 -7.63
N ARG A 101 -11.41 3.38 -7.18
CA ARG A 101 -11.47 3.96 -5.83
C ARG A 101 -11.97 2.97 -4.78
N GLY A 102 -11.15 2.74 -3.76
CA GLY A 102 -11.47 1.86 -2.64
C GLY A 102 -11.14 2.45 -1.27
N MET A 103 -11.30 1.66 -0.21
CA MET A 103 -10.94 2.08 1.15
C MET A 103 -10.20 1.00 1.92
N ALA A 104 -9.21 1.41 2.72
CA ALA A 104 -8.50 0.55 3.66
C ALA A 104 -9.09 0.75 5.07
N TYR A 105 -10.01 -0.12 5.49
CA TYR A 105 -10.68 -0.01 6.79
C TYR A 105 -11.41 -1.32 7.17
N GLY A 106 -11.48 -1.63 8.46
CA GLY A 106 -11.99 -2.92 8.95
C GLY A 106 -13.10 -2.87 10.00
N TYR A 107 -13.83 -1.76 10.08
CA TYR A 107 -14.91 -1.59 11.06
C TYR A 107 -16.12 -0.83 10.48
N HIS A 108 -16.46 -1.09 9.22
CA HIS A 108 -17.61 -0.47 8.58
C HIS A 108 -18.93 -0.96 9.19
N SER A 109 -19.90 -0.06 9.29
CA SER A 109 -21.30 -0.44 9.30
C SER A 109 -21.89 -0.45 7.89
N LEU A 110 -23.09 -0.99 7.71
CA LEU A 110 -23.83 -0.83 6.45
C LEU A 110 -24.15 0.64 6.14
N ALA A 111 -24.37 1.48 7.15
CA ALA A 111 -24.63 2.91 6.96
C ALA A 111 -23.37 3.64 6.47
N ASP A 112 -22.19 3.23 6.94
CA ASP A 112 -20.91 3.73 6.44
C ASP A 112 -20.72 3.37 4.96
N LEU A 113 -20.98 2.11 4.60
CA LEU A 113 -20.91 1.67 3.20
C LEU A 113 -21.92 2.42 2.32
N GLU A 114 -23.14 2.65 2.79
CA GLU A 114 -24.16 3.41 2.06
C GLU A 114 -23.66 4.81 1.66
N VAL A 115 -23.02 5.55 2.58
CA VAL A 115 -22.53 6.91 2.26
C VAL A 115 -21.27 6.94 1.40
N LEU A 116 -20.52 5.83 1.32
CA LEU A 116 -19.32 5.69 0.47
C LEU A 116 -19.64 5.15 -0.93
N SER A 117 -20.74 4.39 -1.07
CA SER A 117 -21.18 3.74 -2.32
C SER A 117 -21.27 4.62 -3.58
N PRO A 118 -21.47 5.97 -3.51
CA PRO A 118 -21.55 6.77 -4.72
C PRO A 118 -20.29 6.78 -5.60
N SER A 119 -19.11 6.49 -5.04
CA SER A 119 -17.87 6.43 -5.85
C SER A 119 -16.79 5.49 -5.32
N VAL A 120 -16.98 4.88 -4.15
CA VAL A 120 -16.10 3.83 -3.65
C VAL A 120 -16.68 2.48 -4.08
N SER A 121 -15.90 1.67 -4.80
CA SER A 121 -16.35 0.41 -5.40
C SER A 121 -15.78 -0.83 -4.69
N TRP A 122 -14.76 -0.68 -3.85
CA TRP A 122 -14.16 -1.82 -3.15
C TRP A 122 -13.56 -1.42 -1.81
N TRP A 123 -13.36 -2.38 -0.90
CA TRP A 123 -12.53 -2.17 0.28
C TRP A 123 -11.81 -3.46 0.68
N TYR A 124 -10.88 -3.33 1.60
CA TYR A 124 -10.29 -4.44 2.32
C TYR A 124 -10.02 -4.02 3.78
N ASN A 125 -9.85 -5.02 4.64
CA ASN A 125 -9.75 -4.85 6.09
C ASN A 125 -8.56 -5.62 6.71
N TRP A 126 -7.54 -5.93 5.91
CA TRP A 126 -6.39 -6.75 6.31
C TRP A 126 -6.71 -8.19 6.74
N ALA A 127 -7.94 -8.67 6.51
CA ALA A 127 -8.39 -10.01 6.86
C ALA A 127 -8.91 -10.78 5.64
N THR A 128 -9.22 -12.06 5.84
CA THR A 128 -9.78 -12.94 4.81
C THR A 128 -11.30 -12.89 4.73
N THR A 129 -11.97 -12.29 5.73
CA THR A 129 -13.42 -12.16 5.82
C THR A 129 -13.83 -10.69 5.88
N PRO A 130 -14.99 -10.31 5.33
CA PRO A 130 -15.52 -8.95 5.45
C PRO A 130 -15.86 -8.59 6.90
N ASP A 131 -16.07 -7.29 7.15
CA ASP A 131 -16.41 -6.77 8.47
C ASP A 131 -17.72 -7.37 9.01
N GLU A 132 -17.76 -7.65 10.30
CA GLU A 132 -18.92 -8.26 10.94
C GLU A 132 -20.20 -7.43 10.69
N GLY A 133 -21.25 -8.08 10.19
CA GLY A 133 -22.55 -7.45 9.96
C GLY A 133 -22.67 -6.67 8.64
N THR A 134 -21.61 -6.62 7.82
CA THR A 134 -21.69 -6.05 6.46
C THR A 134 -22.14 -7.07 5.42
N ASP A 135 -21.86 -8.36 5.62
CA ASP A 135 -22.28 -9.45 4.72
C ASP A 135 -23.75 -9.85 4.94
N PRO A 136 -24.56 -10.09 3.88
CA PRO A 136 -24.29 -9.87 2.44
C PRO A 136 -24.72 -8.49 1.94
N GLY A 137 -24.94 -7.53 2.84
CA GLY A 137 -25.45 -6.21 2.49
C GLY A 137 -24.50 -5.39 1.63
N TYR A 138 -23.19 -5.58 1.76
CA TYR A 138 -22.21 -4.82 1.01
C TYR A 138 -22.27 -5.06 -0.50
N ALA A 139 -22.49 -6.30 -0.94
CA ALA A 139 -22.56 -6.64 -2.35
C ALA A 139 -23.81 -6.02 -2.99
N ALA A 140 -24.90 -5.91 -2.21
CA ALA A 140 -26.12 -5.22 -2.64
C ALA A 140 -25.92 -3.70 -2.80
N LEU A 141 -24.90 -3.12 -2.16
CA LEU A 141 -24.48 -1.73 -2.33
C LEU A 141 -23.47 -1.54 -3.49
N GLY A 142 -23.13 -2.62 -4.20
CA GLY A 142 -22.24 -2.57 -5.37
C GLY A 142 -20.76 -2.57 -5.04
N PHE A 143 -20.39 -2.94 -3.80
CA PHE A 143 -18.99 -3.04 -3.43
C PHE A 143 -18.44 -4.46 -3.59
N GLU A 144 -17.16 -4.53 -3.89
CA GLU A 144 -16.31 -5.71 -3.76
C GLU A 144 -15.55 -5.70 -2.43
N PHE A 145 -15.56 -6.82 -1.70
CA PHE A 145 -14.60 -7.06 -0.62
C PHE A 145 -13.38 -7.81 -1.16
N VAL A 146 -12.18 -7.28 -0.92
CA VAL A 146 -10.93 -7.95 -1.29
C VAL A 146 -10.28 -8.60 -0.05
N PRO A 147 -10.24 -9.94 0.04
CA PRO A 147 -9.55 -10.63 1.13
C PRO A 147 -8.03 -10.45 1.07
N MET A 148 -7.38 -10.54 2.23
CA MET A 148 -5.93 -10.46 2.38
C MET A 148 -5.36 -11.61 3.21
N VAL A 149 -4.27 -12.22 2.74
CA VAL A 149 -3.40 -13.06 3.57
C VAL A 149 -2.30 -12.19 4.15
N TRP A 150 -2.54 -11.67 5.36
CA TRP A 150 -1.70 -10.61 5.94
C TRP A 150 -0.24 -11.02 6.20
N GLY A 151 -0.01 -12.22 6.74
CA GLY A 151 1.33 -12.66 7.17
C GLY A 151 1.56 -14.15 6.94
N SER A 152 2.66 -14.68 7.47
CA SER A 152 3.07 -16.08 7.26
C SER A 152 2.30 -17.11 8.10
N TRP A 153 1.44 -16.65 9.01
CA TRP A 153 0.63 -17.47 9.91
C TRP A 153 -0.78 -17.68 9.37
N PHE A 154 -0.90 -18.46 8.30
CA PHE A 154 -2.19 -18.84 7.72
C PHE A 154 -2.25 -20.34 7.46
N ASP A 155 -3.47 -20.87 7.46
CA ASP A 155 -3.76 -22.21 6.98
C ASP A 155 -4.58 -22.12 5.68
N VAL A 156 -4.16 -22.85 4.64
CA VAL A 156 -4.77 -22.77 3.31
C VAL A 156 -6.25 -23.15 3.35
N ASP A 157 -6.62 -24.20 4.09
CA ASP A 157 -8.01 -24.66 4.16
C ASP A 157 -8.89 -23.66 4.92
N GLU A 158 -8.36 -23.01 5.96
CA GLU A 158 -9.06 -21.95 6.68
C GLU A 158 -9.29 -20.71 5.82
N VAL A 159 -8.28 -20.29 5.05
CA VAL A 159 -8.41 -19.16 4.12
C VAL A 159 -9.44 -19.46 3.03
N LEU A 160 -9.38 -20.65 2.42
CA LEU A 160 -10.33 -21.10 1.40
C LEU A 160 -11.78 -21.12 1.91
N ALA A 161 -11.99 -21.45 3.19
CA ALA A 161 -13.31 -21.47 3.81
C ALA A 161 -13.82 -20.08 4.20
N ALA A 162 -12.93 -19.09 4.30
CA ALA A 162 -13.23 -17.74 4.78
C ALA A 162 -13.49 -16.73 3.64
N ILE A 163 -12.84 -16.90 2.49
CA ILE A 163 -12.98 -16.00 1.35
C ILE A 163 -14.44 -16.01 0.83
N PRO A 164 -15.07 -14.85 0.61
CA PRO A 164 -16.39 -14.76 -0.01
C PRO A 164 -16.42 -15.33 -1.43
N ASP A 165 -17.54 -15.95 -1.80
CA ASP A 165 -17.74 -16.58 -3.13
C ASP A 165 -17.67 -15.57 -4.30
N ASP A 166 -17.87 -14.28 -4.02
CA ASP A 166 -17.85 -13.17 -4.97
C ASP A 166 -16.53 -12.37 -4.99
N ALA A 167 -15.52 -12.81 -4.24
CA ALA A 167 -14.19 -12.19 -4.31
C ALA A 167 -13.56 -12.38 -5.71
N GLU A 168 -12.94 -11.32 -6.24
CA GLU A 168 -12.26 -11.35 -7.55
C GLU A 168 -10.73 -11.29 -7.44
N ALA A 169 -10.22 -10.92 -6.27
CA ALA A 169 -8.79 -10.76 -6.01
C ALA A 169 -8.40 -11.25 -4.60
N LEU A 170 -7.11 -11.51 -4.42
CA LEU A 170 -6.48 -11.83 -3.13
C LEU A 170 -5.25 -10.94 -2.94
N LEU A 171 -5.24 -10.14 -1.87
CA LEU A 171 -4.06 -9.39 -1.44
C LEU A 171 -3.07 -10.32 -0.74
N GLY A 172 -1.79 -10.24 -1.12
CA GLY A 172 -0.69 -10.93 -0.46
C GLY A 172 -0.30 -10.30 0.88
N PHE A 173 0.92 -10.59 1.34
CA PHE A 173 1.40 -10.19 2.67
C PHE A 173 1.49 -8.66 2.86
N ASN A 174 1.17 -8.20 4.06
CA ASN A 174 1.15 -6.78 4.43
C ASN A 174 2.51 -6.29 4.94
N GLU A 175 3.11 -5.34 4.24
CA GLU A 175 4.38 -4.70 4.64
C GLU A 175 5.42 -5.72 5.14
N PRO A 176 5.68 -6.82 4.40
CA PRO A 176 6.53 -7.89 4.91
C PRO A 176 7.96 -7.43 5.15
N ASN A 177 8.41 -6.36 4.48
CA ASN A 177 9.71 -5.77 4.73
C ASN A 177 9.83 -5.14 6.13
N PHE A 178 8.74 -4.83 6.83
CA PHE A 178 8.75 -4.22 8.17
C PHE A 178 8.67 -5.28 9.28
N PHE A 179 9.56 -5.19 10.29
CA PHE A 179 9.54 -6.12 11.43
C PHE A 179 8.32 -5.96 12.34
N SER A 180 7.67 -4.80 12.31
CA SER A 180 6.45 -4.51 13.07
C SER A 180 5.16 -4.95 12.37
N GLN A 181 5.26 -5.44 11.13
CA GLN A 181 4.11 -5.86 10.31
C GLN A 181 4.21 -7.37 10.05
N ALA A 182 4.00 -7.84 8.82
CA ALA A 182 4.09 -9.26 8.51
C ALA A 182 5.47 -9.85 8.81
N ASN A 183 6.53 -9.03 8.74
CA ASN A 183 7.89 -9.40 9.12
C ASN A 183 8.37 -10.69 8.42
N ILE A 184 8.42 -10.65 7.10
CA ILE A 184 8.77 -11.80 6.26
C ILE A 184 9.89 -11.38 5.31
N SER A 185 11.01 -12.11 5.32
CA SER A 185 12.06 -11.90 4.30
C SER A 185 11.54 -12.16 2.89
N ALA A 186 12.15 -11.57 1.87
CA ALA A 186 11.71 -11.75 0.48
C ALA A 186 11.76 -13.22 0.03
N GLU A 187 12.79 -13.96 0.44
CA GLU A 187 12.95 -15.39 0.15
C GLU A 187 11.89 -16.26 0.84
N GLU A 188 11.51 -15.90 2.07
CA GLU A 188 10.45 -16.60 2.79
C GLU A 188 9.07 -16.30 2.20
N ALA A 189 8.81 -15.05 1.81
CA ALA A 189 7.59 -14.69 1.11
C ALA A 189 7.45 -15.46 -0.21
N ALA A 190 8.54 -15.57 -0.98
CA ALA A 190 8.57 -16.39 -2.20
C ALA A 190 8.35 -17.88 -1.92
N ALA A 191 8.91 -18.42 -0.84
CA ALA A 191 8.73 -19.81 -0.44
C ALA A 191 7.28 -20.13 -0.01
N LEU A 192 6.56 -19.16 0.55
CA LEU A 192 5.15 -19.27 0.93
C LEU A 192 4.18 -19.03 -0.24
N TRP A 193 4.64 -18.36 -1.31
CA TRP A 193 3.80 -17.93 -2.43
C TRP A 193 3.01 -19.05 -3.11
N PRO A 194 3.52 -20.28 -3.30
CA PRO A 194 2.74 -21.38 -3.88
C PRO A 194 1.45 -21.71 -3.10
N SER A 195 1.41 -21.43 -1.80
CA SER A 195 0.19 -21.58 -1.00
C SER A 195 -0.85 -20.49 -1.35
N LEU A 196 -0.41 -19.25 -1.60
CA LEU A 196 -1.28 -18.17 -2.07
C LEU A 196 -1.78 -18.43 -3.49
N GLU A 197 -0.93 -18.98 -4.38
CA GLU A 197 -1.36 -19.42 -5.71
C GLU A 197 -2.43 -20.49 -5.64
N THR A 198 -2.29 -21.46 -4.72
CA THR A 198 -3.30 -22.50 -4.49
C THR A 198 -4.65 -21.91 -4.07
N ILE A 199 -4.64 -20.93 -3.17
CA ILE A 199 -5.84 -20.22 -2.72
C ILE A 199 -6.48 -19.47 -3.90
N ALA A 200 -5.69 -18.67 -4.60
CA ALA A 200 -6.15 -17.87 -5.72
C ALA A 200 -6.66 -18.74 -6.88
N ASP A 201 -6.03 -19.89 -7.18
CA ASP A 201 -6.49 -20.81 -8.21
C ASP A 201 -7.84 -21.45 -7.88
N ALA A 202 -8.08 -21.79 -6.61
CA ALA A 202 -9.34 -22.38 -6.17
C ALA A 202 -10.50 -21.37 -6.29
N GLY A 203 -10.24 -20.10 -5.97
CA GLY A 203 -11.22 -19.01 -6.08
C GLY A 203 -11.27 -18.34 -7.46
N GLN A 204 -10.34 -18.66 -8.38
CA GLN A 204 -10.12 -17.93 -9.63
C GLN A 204 -9.82 -16.44 -9.43
N LEU A 205 -9.06 -16.12 -8.38
CA LEU A 205 -8.74 -14.78 -7.94
C LEU A 205 -7.50 -14.23 -8.67
N LYS A 206 -7.49 -12.93 -8.97
CA LYS A 206 -6.23 -12.21 -9.21
C LYS A 206 -5.37 -12.28 -7.95
N LEU A 207 -4.09 -12.59 -8.08
CA LEU A 207 -3.16 -12.62 -6.95
C LEU A 207 -2.27 -11.38 -6.96
N ILE A 208 -2.46 -10.52 -5.97
CA ILE A 208 -1.75 -9.24 -5.84
C ILE A 208 -0.52 -9.46 -4.96
N SER A 209 0.63 -8.88 -5.35
CA SER A 209 1.92 -9.05 -4.68
C SER A 209 1.86 -8.76 -3.17
N PRO A 210 2.91 -9.09 -2.40
CA PRO A 210 3.07 -8.48 -1.08
C PRO A 210 3.07 -6.95 -1.20
N ALA A 211 2.39 -6.28 -0.27
CA ALA A 211 2.27 -4.82 -0.25
C ALA A 211 3.48 -4.20 0.45
N VAL A 212 4.27 -3.41 -0.25
CA VAL A 212 5.55 -2.86 0.28
C VAL A 212 5.52 -1.34 0.45
N ASN A 213 6.41 -0.82 1.31
CA ASN A 213 6.60 0.61 1.52
C ASN A 213 8.04 0.91 1.97
N TYR A 214 8.43 2.19 1.95
CA TYR A 214 9.67 2.67 2.54
C TYR A 214 9.68 2.51 4.06
N CYS A 215 10.68 1.79 4.56
CA CYS A 215 10.87 1.57 5.98
C CYS A 215 12.01 2.45 6.54
N GLY A 216 11.75 3.15 7.64
CA GLY A 216 12.72 4.03 8.32
C GLY A 216 13.62 3.35 9.36
N GLY A 217 13.68 2.01 9.35
CA GLY A 217 14.44 1.18 10.29
C GLY A 217 13.62 0.06 10.92
N GLY A 218 14.28 -1.03 11.32
CA GLY A 218 13.62 -2.23 11.83
C GLY A 218 12.93 -3.01 10.71
N CYS A 219 13.66 -3.33 9.65
CA CYS A 219 13.15 -3.98 8.46
C CYS A 219 14.17 -4.90 7.81
N TRP A 220 13.65 -5.80 6.96
CA TRP A 220 14.44 -6.61 6.04
C TRP A 220 15.07 -5.75 4.93
N SER A 221 14.33 -4.74 4.47
CA SER A 221 14.80 -3.72 3.53
C SER A 221 14.11 -2.38 3.81
N GLU A 222 14.90 -1.30 3.81
CA GLU A 222 14.39 0.08 3.90
C GLU A 222 13.76 0.52 2.58
N ASP A 223 14.29 0.03 1.46
CA ASP A 223 13.83 0.33 0.11
C ASP A 223 12.84 -0.77 -0.37
N PRO A 224 11.60 -0.41 -0.73
CA PRO A 224 10.60 -1.37 -1.21
C PRO A 224 11.01 -2.03 -2.53
N PHE A 225 11.75 -1.32 -3.39
CA PHE A 225 12.22 -1.86 -4.67
C PHE A 225 13.23 -2.98 -4.45
N VAL A 226 14.14 -2.82 -3.47
CA VAL A 226 15.11 -3.87 -3.11
C VAL A 226 14.40 -5.13 -2.58
N TYR A 227 13.31 -4.95 -1.81
CA TYR A 227 12.52 -6.09 -1.35
C TYR A 227 11.82 -6.81 -2.50
N LEU A 228 11.16 -6.06 -3.38
CA LEU A 228 10.45 -6.61 -4.54
C LEU A 228 11.40 -7.30 -5.51
N ASP A 229 12.57 -6.71 -5.81
CA ASP A 229 13.60 -7.33 -6.65
C ASP A 229 14.04 -8.69 -6.10
N ALA A 230 14.30 -8.76 -4.79
CA ALA A 230 14.66 -10.01 -4.13
C ALA A 230 13.51 -11.04 -4.17
N PHE A 231 12.28 -10.59 -3.98
CA PHE A 231 11.09 -11.45 -4.03
C PHE A 231 10.89 -12.02 -5.44
N PHE A 232 10.89 -11.20 -6.49
CA PHE A 232 10.74 -11.66 -7.86
C PHE A 232 11.91 -12.56 -8.30
N ALA A 233 13.14 -12.28 -7.86
CA ALA A 233 14.28 -13.16 -8.12
C ALA A 233 14.16 -14.52 -7.42
N ALA A 234 13.50 -14.59 -6.25
CA ALA A 234 13.24 -15.83 -5.54
C ALA A 234 11.98 -16.58 -6.03
N CYS A 235 11.11 -15.90 -6.79
CA CYS A 235 9.80 -16.37 -7.24
C CYS A 235 9.67 -16.28 -8.78
N GLU A 236 10.70 -16.71 -9.54
CA GLU A 236 10.79 -16.50 -11.00
C GLU A 236 9.57 -17.03 -11.79
N ASP A 237 8.97 -18.14 -11.33
CA ASP A 237 7.85 -18.80 -11.99
C ASP A 237 6.48 -18.49 -11.33
N CYS A 238 6.44 -17.61 -10.34
CA CYS A 238 5.24 -17.30 -9.59
C CYS A 238 4.26 -16.43 -10.38
N ARG A 239 2.96 -16.68 -10.24
CA ARG A 239 1.90 -15.78 -10.68
C ARG A 239 1.82 -14.60 -9.71
N ILE A 240 2.03 -13.41 -10.26
CA ILE A 240 1.70 -12.13 -9.64
C ILE A 240 0.97 -11.31 -10.69
N ASP A 241 -0.30 -11.01 -10.45
CA ASP A 241 -1.18 -10.35 -11.43
C ASP A 241 -1.09 -8.82 -11.35
N ALA A 242 -0.81 -8.27 -10.16
CA ALA A 242 -0.56 -6.85 -9.93
C ALA A 242 0.40 -6.64 -8.74
N ILE A 243 0.99 -5.45 -8.63
CA ILE A 243 1.86 -5.06 -7.52
C ILE A 243 1.13 -4.18 -6.51
N ALA A 244 1.13 -4.59 -5.25
CA ALA A 244 0.60 -3.79 -4.14
C ALA A 244 1.72 -2.94 -3.52
N VAL A 245 1.40 -1.68 -3.24
CA VAL A 245 2.33 -0.73 -2.60
C VAL A 245 1.56 0.18 -1.66
N HIS A 246 2.23 0.70 -0.63
CA HIS A 246 1.69 1.74 0.25
C HIS A 246 2.49 3.04 0.11
N TRP A 247 1.85 4.15 0.45
CA TRP A 247 2.47 5.48 0.37
C TRP A 247 1.89 6.44 1.41
N TYR A 248 2.72 6.91 2.33
CA TYR A 248 2.28 7.83 3.38
C TYR A 248 2.90 9.24 3.28
N ALA A 249 3.51 9.54 2.13
CA ALA A 249 4.11 10.85 1.91
C ALA A 249 3.10 11.90 1.45
N CYS A 250 3.30 13.13 1.91
CA CYS A 250 2.38 14.25 1.70
C CYS A 250 2.59 15.05 0.40
N ASP A 251 3.30 14.51 -0.59
CA ASP A 251 3.67 15.21 -1.83
C ASP A 251 3.18 14.47 -3.07
N GLY A 252 2.35 15.15 -3.88
CA GLY A 252 1.79 14.62 -5.12
C GLY A 252 2.86 14.25 -6.17
N PRO A 253 3.79 15.15 -6.52
CA PRO A 253 4.89 14.83 -7.44
C PRO A 253 5.74 13.62 -7.00
N ALA A 254 5.98 13.45 -5.69
CA ALA A 254 6.67 12.28 -5.17
C ALA A 254 5.84 10.99 -5.33
N LEU A 255 4.52 11.05 -5.14
CA LEU A 255 3.63 9.93 -5.44
C LEU A 255 3.66 9.56 -6.94
N GLU A 256 3.55 10.54 -7.83
CA GLU A 256 3.62 10.32 -9.29
C GLU A 256 4.96 9.68 -9.69
N TRP A 257 6.07 10.17 -9.12
CA TRP A 257 7.38 9.55 -9.32
C TRP A 257 7.42 8.11 -8.81
N TYR A 258 6.93 7.86 -7.58
CA TYR A 258 6.94 6.51 -6.98
C TYR A 258 6.17 5.49 -7.81
N LEU A 259 4.98 5.86 -8.30
CA LEU A 259 4.19 5.04 -9.22
C LEU A 259 4.90 4.82 -10.56
N GLY A 260 5.57 5.85 -11.09
CA GLY A 260 6.37 5.75 -12.31
C GLY A 260 7.53 4.76 -12.20
N GLU A 261 8.22 4.71 -11.06
CA GLU A 261 9.30 3.74 -10.83
C GLU A 261 8.78 2.30 -10.71
N MET A 262 7.55 2.11 -10.22
CA MET A 262 6.90 0.80 -10.14
C MET A 262 6.62 0.19 -11.52
N ALA A 263 6.58 1.00 -12.58
CA ALA A 263 6.40 0.55 -13.96
C ALA A 263 7.47 -0.45 -14.42
N GLN A 264 8.65 -0.48 -13.77
CA GLN A 264 9.73 -1.42 -14.08
C GLN A 264 9.32 -2.89 -13.97
N TYR A 265 8.32 -3.21 -13.13
CA TYR A 265 7.83 -4.57 -12.94
C TYR A 265 6.83 -5.02 -14.02
N GLY A 266 6.40 -4.10 -14.90
CA GLY A 266 5.51 -4.41 -16.03
C GLY A 266 4.15 -4.96 -15.61
N LYS A 267 3.65 -4.57 -14.44
CA LYS A 267 2.39 -5.04 -13.83
C LYS A 267 1.50 -3.84 -13.46
N PRO A 268 0.17 -4.00 -13.46
CA PRO A 268 -0.73 -3.01 -12.87
C PRO A 268 -0.40 -2.77 -11.39
N ILE A 269 -0.69 -1.56 -10.92
CA ILE A 269 -0.42 -1.10 -9.55
C ILE A 269 -1.72 -1.05 -8.75
N TRP A 270 -1.65 -1.58 -7.54
CA TRP A 270 -2.66 -1.42 -6.50
C TRP A 270 -2.04 -0.59 -5.37
N LEU A 271 -2.44 0.68 -5.24
CA LEU A 271 -2.02 1.53 -4.11
C LEU A 271 -2.94 1.26 -2.93
N THR A 272 -2.67 0.18 -2.19
CA THR A 272 -3.61 -0.36 -1.20
C THR A 272 -3.69 0.45 0.08
N GLU A 273 -2.70 1.29 0.37
CA GLU A 273 -2.79 2.30 1.43
C GLU A 273 -2.15 3.59 0.98
N PHE A 274 -2.88 4.69 1.09
CA PHE A 274 -2.29 6.02 1.02
C PHE A 274 -3.03 7.08 1.84
N SER A 275 -2.26 7.99 2.40
CA SER A 275 -2.70 9.24 3.02
C SER A 275 -1.48 10.13 3.29
N CYS A 276 -1.65 11.40 3.65
CA CYS A 276 -0.53 12.21 4.10
C CYS A 276 -0.27 11.93 5.59
N GLY A 277 0.76 11.13 5.89
CA GLY A 277 1.06 10.65 7.25
C GLY A 277 2.43 11.01 7.81
N ASP A 278 3.40 11.36 6.95
CA ASP A 278 4.79 11.61 7.36
C ASP A 278 5.24 13.08 7.26
N GLY A 279 4.31 13.98 6.89
CA GLY A 279 4.58 15.41 6.77
C GLY A 279 4.66 16.14 8.12
N ASP A 280 5.32 17.29 8.12
CA ASP A 280 5.41 18.16 9.29
C ASP A 280 4.07 18.82 9.68
N ASP A 281 3.19 19.05 8.69
CA ASP A 281 1.85 19.64 8.88
C ASP A 281 0.77 18.64 8.47
N LEU A 282 0.10 18.06 9.45
CA LEU A 282 -1.00 17.11 9.26
C LEU A 282 -2.37 17.78 9.51
N SER A 283 -2.49 19.09 9.26
CA SER A 283 -3.77 19.80 9.34
C SER A 283 -4.79 19.28 8.31
N LEU A 284 -6.07 19.48 8.57
CA LEU A 284 -7.13 19.12 7.62
C LEU A 284 -6.94 19.80 6.25
N GLU A 285 -6.43 21.05 6.22
CA GLU A 285 -6.13 21.75 4.95
C GLU A 285 -5.05 21.03 4.14
N THR A 286 -4.00 20.51 4.81
CA THR A 286 -2.99 19.68 4.15
C THR A 286 -3.59 18.38 3.62
N GLN A 287 -4.42 17.70 4.42
CA GLN A 287 -5.05 16.44 4.00
C GLN A 287 -5.96 16.63 2.79
N LEU A 288 -6.79 17.68 2.79
CA LEU A 288 -7.67 18.02 1.66
C LEU A 288 -6.86 18.34 0.39
N THR A 289 -5.78 19.11 0.53
CA THR A 289 -4.91 19.48 -0.59
C THR A 289 -4.23 18.24 -1.17
N TYR A 290 -3.60 17.43 -0.31
CA TYR A 290 -2.91 16.22 -0.73
C TYR A 290 -3.87 15.20 -1.36
N MET A 291 -5.05 14.99 -0.77
CA MET A 291 -6.06 14.08 -1.35
C MET A 291 -6.49 14.52 -2.74
N ALA A 292 -6.76 15.82 -2.95
CA ALA A 292 -7.16 16.32 -4.27
C ALA A 292 -6.08 16.07 -5.33
N ASP A 293 -4.80 16.33 -5.00
CA ASP A 293 -3.67 16.11 -5.89
C ASP A 293 -3.46 14.60 -6.16
N ALA A 294 -3.47 13.77 -5.11
CA ALA A 294 -3.29 12.33 -5.22
C ALA A 294 -4.38 11.67 -6.06
N LEU A 295 -5.65 12.02 -5.85
CA LEU A 295 -6.77 11.50 -6.64
C LEU A 295 -6.63 11.88 -8.12
N ALA A 296 -6.21 13.10 -8.43
CA ALA A 296 -5.99 13.52 -9.82
C ALA A 296 -4.88 12.69 -10.50
N ILE A 297 -3.81 12.36 -9.78
CA ILE A 297 -2.71 11.51 -10.27
C ILE A 297 -3.20 10.07 -10.49
N LEU A 298 -3.84 9.47 -9.48
CA LEU A 298 -4.25 8.07 -9.48
C LEU A 298 -5.32 7.76 -10.54
N GLU A 299 -6.24 8.69 -10.75
CA GLU A 299 -7.26 8.57 -11.80
C GLU A 299 -6.65 8.70 -13.20
N ALA A 300 -5.62 9.55 -13.37
CA ALA A 300 -4.97 9.77 -14.67
C ALA A 300 -3.94 8.70 -15.06
N ASP A 301 -3.35 7.99 -14.09
CA ASP A 301 -2.32 7.00 -14.35
C ASP A 301 -2.92 5.66 -14.86
N PRO A 302 -2.62 5.22 -16.09
CA PRO A 302 -3.15 3.98 -16.64
C PRO A 302 -2.55 2.71 -16.02
N LEU A 303 -1.43 2.80 -15.29
CA LEU A 303 -0.86 1.67 -14.56
C LEU A 303 -1.57 1.42 -13.24
N VAL A 304 -2.19 2.44 -12.64
CA VAL A 304 -2.98 2.29 -11.42
C VAL A 304 -4.31 1.64 -11.76
N GLU A 305 -4.48 0.39 -11.34
CA GLU A 305 -5.73 -0.37 -11.49
C GLU A 305 -6.67 -0.10 -10.31
N ARG A 306 -6.12 -0.01 -9.09
CA ARG A 306 -6.90 0.28 -7.87
C ARG A 306 -6.10 1.12 -6.87
N TYR A 307 -6.80 1.89 -6.04
CA TYR A 307 -6.21 2.60 -4.91
C TYR A 307 -7.18 2.64 -3.72
N ALA A 308 -6.67 2.63 -2.50
CA ALA A 308 -7.47 2.64 -1.29
C ALA A 308 -6.94 3.65 -0.26
N TRP A 309 -7.79 4.62 0.11
CA TRP A 309 -7.42 5.62 1.10
C TRP A 309 -7.35 5.00 2.50
N PHE A 310 -6.31 5.35 3.25
CA PHE A 310 -6.18 5.03 4.66
C PHE A 310 -6.57 6.26 5.51
N ALA A 311 -7.69 6.26 6.23
CA ALA A 311 -8.63 5.15 6.46
C ALA A 311 -10.06 5.67 6.65
N GLY A 312 -11.00 4.75 6.87
CA GLY A 312 -12.37 5.08 7.28
C GLY A 312 -12.38 5.88 8.58
N ARG A 313 -11.87 5.30 9.68
CA ARG A 313 -11.65 6.00 10.97
C ARG A 313 -10.31 5.60 11.56
N THR A 314 -9.51 6.59 11.96
CA THR A 314 -8.22 6.37 12.64
C THR A 314 -7.82 7.57 13.50
N GLU A 315 -7.14 7.29 14.60
CA GLU A 315 -6.50 8.29 15.45
C GLU A 315 -4.98 8.34 15.22
N VAL A 316 -4.43 7.44 14.40
CA VAL A 316 -2.97 7.30 14.20
C VAL A 316 -2.42 8.46 13.38
N ILE A 317 -3.11 8.82 12.30
CA ILE A 317 -2.78 10.00 11.49
C ILE A 317 -3.87 11.04 11.70
N PRO A 318 -3.54 12.26 12.15
CA PRO A 318 -4.52 13.34 12.30
C PRO A 318 -5.23 13.67 10.98
N ASN A 319 -6.55 13.89 11.07
CA ASN A 319 -7.39 14.42 9.99
C ASN A 319 -7.49 13.57 8.71
N VAL A 320 -7.12 12.28 8.70
CA VAL A 320 -7.25 11.40 7.52
C VAL A 320 -8.53 10.54 7.50
N SER A 321 -9.36 10.60 8.54
CA SER A 321 -10.58 9.77 8.62
C SER A 321 -11.62 10.25 7.60
N LEU A 322 -12.09 9.35 6.75
CA LEU A 322 -13.21 9.63 5.82
C LEU A 322 -14.57 9.64 6.51
N LEU A 323 -14.70 8.89 7.60
CA LEU A 323 -15.95 8.70 8.34
C LEU A 323 -15.90 9.35 9.72
N GLY A 324 -17.01 9.97 10.12
CA GLY A 324 -17.27 10.57 11.42
C GLY A 324 -18.09 9.64 12.29
N ALA A 325 -19.30 10.06 12.68
CA ALA A 325 -20.26 9.14 13.30
C ALA A 325 -20.71 8.05 12.31
N ASP A 326 -21.51 7.09 12.78
CA ASP A 326 -22.08 6.02 11.96
C ASP A 326 -22.89 6.58 10.78
N GLY A 327 -22.50 6.24 9.55
CA GLY A 327 -23.13 6.75 8.33
C GLY A 327 -22.92 8.24 8.06
N GLU A 328 -21.86 8.85 8.60
CA GLU A 328 -21.53 10.26 8.37
C GLU A 328 -20.14 10.40 7.75
N LEU A 329 -20.03 11.07 6.60
CA LEU A 329 -18.74 11.48 6.03
C LEU A 329 -18.16 12.66 6.81
N THR A 330 -16.84 12.71 6.94
CA THR A 330 -16.11 13.93 7.32
C THR A 330 -15.99 14.87 6.12
N GLU A 331 -15.47 16.08 6.32
CA GLU A 331 -15.14 16.99 5.20
C GLU A 331 -14.16 16.35 4.21
N LEU A 332 -13.21 15.54 4.70
CA LEU A 332 -12.30 14.78 3.84
C LEU A 332 -13.01 13.62 3.12
N GLY A 333 -13.93 12.93 3.80
CA GLY A 333 -14.78 11.90 3.19
C GLY A 333 -15.67 12.45 2.07
N GLU A 334 -16.25 13.64 2.26
CA GLU A 334 -17.03 14.33 1.23
C GLU A 334 -16.17 14.64 0.00
N LEU A 335 -14.92 15.08 0.17
CA LEU A 335 -13.97 15.26 -0.93
C LEU A 335 -13.70 13.94 -1.64
N TYR A 336 -13.37 12.88 -0.89
CA TYR A 336 -13.04 11.57 -1.45
C TYR A 336 -14.18 11.01 -2.31
N VAL A 337 -15.42 11.11 -1.81
CA VAL A 337 -16.60 10.60 -2.51
C VAL A 337 -16.98 11.47 -3.73
N SER A 338 -16.84 12.80 -3.63
CA SER A 338 -17.28 13.73 -4.68
C SER A 338 -16.24 14.04 -5.75
N ALA A 339 -14.97 13.68 -5.52
CA ALA A 339 -13.90 13.89 -6.48
C ALA A 339 -14.17 13.14 -7.81
N PRO A 340 -13.81 13.71 -8.97
CA PRO A 340 -13.95 13.04 -10.27
C PRO A 340 -13.28 11.67 -10.25
N ALA A 341 -13.94 10.68 -10.86
CA ALA A 341 -13.41 9.33 -11.03
C ALA A 341 -13.53 8.92 -12.50
N ALA A 342 -12.54 8.19 -13.01
CA ALA A 342 -12.63 7.52 -14.31
C ALA A 342 -13.40 6.21 -14.15
N CYS A 343 -14.68 6.31 -13.83
CA CYS A 343 -15.63 5.20 -13.85
C CYS A 343 -16.49 5.32 -15.10
N ASP A 344 -16.66 4.24 -15.86
CA ASP A 344 -17.73 4.22 -16.86
C ASP A 344 -19.07 4.18 -16.12
N GLU A 345 -19.95 5.13 -16.43
CA GLU A 345 -21.36 5.07 -16.02
C GLU A 345 -22.05 4.03 -16.93
N ASP A 346 -22.51 2.92 -16.35
CA ASP A 346 -23.32 1.88 -17.03
C ASP A 346 -24.58 2.44 -17.73
#